data_AF-A0A6A3DT59-F1
#
_entry.id   AF-A0A6A3DT59-F1
#
_cell.length_a   1.000
_cell.length_b   1.000
_cell.length_c   1.000
_cell.angle_alpha   90.00
_cell.angle_beta   90.00
_cell.angle_gamma   90.00
#
_symmetry.space_group_name_H-M   'P 1'
#
loop_
_entity.id
_entity.type
_entity.pdbx_description
1 polymer ?
#
loop_
_entity_poly.entity_id
_entity_poly.type
_entity_poly.pdbx_seq_one_letter_code
_entity_poly.pdbx_strand_id
1 'polypeptide(L)'
;MLKHFDENRESIVIVYASDCAISGVLTQVHDDVYMPVKFNSRTLKPNELNYDIVEKEILAVLRVLNDCYTMLAGRPVRVLTRHTTLA
;
A
#
# COMPACT_ATOMS: atom_id res chain seq x y z
N MET A 1 -14.13 10.24 0.42
CA MET A 1 -15.16 9.19 0.47
C MET A 1 -14.50 7.87 0.11
N LEU A 2 -14.70 6.82 0.92
CA LEU A 2 -14.18 5.48 0.62
C LEU A 2 -15.15 4.73 -0.30
N LYS A 3 -14.64 3.80 -1.11
CA LYS A 3 -15.43 2.87 -1.92
C LYS A 3 -15.38 1.46 -1.31
N HIS A 4 -16.47 0.72 -1.52
CA HIS A 4 -16.46 -0.71 -1.28
C HIS A 4 -15.53 -1.39 -2.28
N PHE A 5 -14.86 -2.44 -1.83
CA PHE A 5 -14.02 -3.26 -2.68
C PHE A 5 -14.89 -4.01 -3.72
N ASP A 6 -14.46 -3.99 -4.97
CA ASP A 6 -15.10 -4.68 -6.10
C ASP A 6 -14.12 -5.70 -6.69
N GLU A 7 -14.49 -6.97 -6.66
CA GLU A 7 -13.62 -8.07 -7.07
C GLU A 7 -13.22 -8.04 -8.55
N ASN A 8 -14.00 -7.35 -9.38
CA ASN A 8 -13.79 -7.27 -10.82
C ASN A 8 -12.90 -6.10 -11.23
N ARG A 9 -12.41 -5.31 -10.26
CA ARG A 9 -11.60 -4.12 -10.53
C ARG A 9 -10.15 -4.33 -10.14
N GLU A 10 -9.28 -3.74 -10.94
CA GLU A 10 -7.84 -3.75 -10.69
C GLU A 10 -7.53 -3.13 -9.32
N SER A 11 -6.71 -3.85 -8.55
CA SER A 11 -6.24 -3.41 -7.23
C SER A 11 -4.89 -2.72 -7.37
N ILE A 12 -4.81 -1.51 -6.84
CA ILE A 12 -3.59 -0.71 -6.83
C ILE A 12 -3.25 -0.36 -5.38
N VAL A 13 -2.02 -0.65 -4.99
CA VAL A 13 -1.50 -0.30 -3.67
C VAL A 13 -0.54 0.86 -3.85
N ILE A 14 -0.90 2.00 -3.26
CA ILE A 14 -0.02 3.18 -3.25
C ILE A 14 0.62 3.25 -1.86
N VAL A 15 1.95 3.27 -1.80
CA VAL A 15 2.69 3.31 -0.54
C VAL A 15 3.48 4.59 -0.36
N TYR A 16 3.73 4.92 0.91
CA TYR A 16 4.59 6.01 1.31
C TYR A 16 5.34 5.64 2.59
N ALA A 17 6.58 6.08 2.69
CA ALA A 17 7.40 5.96 3.89
C ALA A 17 8.00 7.31 4.26
N SER A 18 8.16 7.53 5.56
CA SER A 18 8.92 8.63 6.14
C SER A 18 9.92 8.10 7.16
N ASP A 19 10.69 9.00 7.79
CA ASP A 19 11.64 8.63 8.83
C ASP A 19 11.00 7.98 10.07
N CYS A 20 9.70 8.22 10.30
CA CYS A 20 9.01 7.79 11.52
C CYS A 20 7.79 6.90 11.27
N ALA A 21 7.26 6.83 10.05
CA ALA A 21 6.03 6.12 9.77
C ALA A 21 6.01 5.52 8.36
N ILE A 22 5.19 4.49 8.21
CA ILE A 22 4.82 3.91 6.92
C ILE A 22 3.32 4.04 6.73
N SER A 23 2.91 4.27 5.49
CA SER A 23 1.51 4.32 5.11
C SER A 23 1.30 3.72 3.73
N GLY A 24 0.08 3.31 3.48
CA GLY A 24 -0.36 2.89 2.16
C GLY A 24 -1.87 2.87 2.06
N VAL A 25 -2.35 2.87 0.83
CA VAL A 25 -3.76 2.84 0.52
C VAL A 25 -4.00 1.78 -0.54
N LEU A 26 -4.97 0.91 -0.28
CA LEU A 26 -5.58 0.09 -1.31
C LEU A 26 -6.58 0.95 -2.07
N THR A 27 -6.36 1.12 -3.37
CA THR A 27 -7.25 1.81 -4.29
C THR A 27 -7.72 0.86 -5.38
N GLN A 28 -8.83 1.23 -6.02
CA GLN A 28 -9.30 0.61 -7.24
C GLN A 28 -9.62 1.68 -8.26
N VAL A 29 -9.52 1.36 -9.54
CA VAL A 29 -9.87 2.28 -10.62
C VAL A 29 -11.39 2.28 -10.82
N HIS A 30 -12.01 3.43 -10.65
CA HIS A 30 -13.41 3.68 -10.98
C HIS A 30 -13.48 4.88 -11.91
N ASP A 31 -13.97 4.67 -13.13
CA ASP A 31 -14.14 5.72 -14.13
C ASP A 31 -12.85 6.53 -14.32
N ASP A 32 -11.72 5.82 -14.48
CA ASP A 32 -10.35 6.34 -14.61
C ASP A 32 -9.80 7.11 -13.39
N VAL A 33 -10.49 7.05 -12.25
CA VAL A 33 -10.08 7.68 -10.99
C VAL A 33 -9.66 6.61 -9.97
N TYR A 34 -8.54 6.84 -9.30
CA TYR A 34 -8.14 6.02 -8.15
C TYR A 34 -9.04 6.30 -6.95
N MET A 35 -9.95 5.38 -6.66
CA MET A 35 -10.84 5.49 -5.51
C MET A 35 -10.27 4.69 -4.33
N PRO A 36 -10.14 5.30 -3.14
CA PRO A 36 -9.61 4.62 -1.97
C PRO A 36 -10.62 3.62 -1.41
N VAL A 37 -10.15 2.41 -1.15
CA VAL A 37 -10.91 1.34 -0.47
C VAL A 37 -10.53 1.28 1.00
N LYS A 38 -9.22 1.26 1.31
CA LYS A 38 -8.73 1.14 2.69
C LYS A 38 -7.38 1.83 2.87
N PHE A 39 -7.26 2.62 3.94
CA PHE A 39 -6.00 3.21 4.38
C PHE A 39 -5.35 2.36 5.46
N ASN A 40 -4.04 2.18 5.38
CA ASN A 40 -3.24 1.52 6.39
C ASN A 40 -2.05 2.42 6.72
N SER A 41 -1.80 2.67 8.00
CA SER A 41 -0.64 3.44 8.45
C SER A 41 -0.22 3.02 9.83
N ARG A 42 1.07 3.10 10.11
CA ARG A 42 1.60 2.93 11.47
C ARG A 42 2.93 3.65 11.63
N THR A 43 3.24 4.00 12.86
CA THR A 43 4.58 4.41 13.26
C THR A 43 5.54 3.21 13.13
N LEU A 44 6.79 3.49 12.77
CA LEU A 44 7.87 2.53 12.74
C LEU A 44 8.24 2.09 14.17
N LYS A 45 8.63 0.82 14.29
CA LYS A 45 9.20 0.27 15.53
C LYS A 45 10.65 0.75 15.70
N PRO A 46 11.21 0.76 16.92
CA PRO A 46 12.57 1.25 17.17
C PRO A 46 13.65 0.63 16.27
N ASN A 47 13.53 -0.66 15.94
CA ASN A 47 14.44 -1.35 15.04
C ASN A 47 14.25 -0.97 13.56
N GLU A 48 13.03 -0.65 13.14
CA GLU A 48 12.68 -0.28 11.76
C GLU A 48 13.01 1.20 11.44
N LEU A 49 13.25 2.03 12.46
CA LEU A 49 13.68 3.42 12.26
C LEU A 49 15.01 3.50 11.51
N ASN A 50 15.88 2.51 11.72
CA ASN A 50 17.22 2.44 11.13
C ASN A 50 17.23 1.96 9.67
N TYR A 51 16.08 1.51 9.14
CA TYR A 51 15.97 1.06 7.77
C TYR A 51 16.12 2.23 6.80
N ASP A 52 16.64 1.94 5.61
CA ASP A 52 16.64 2.90 4.52
C ASP A 52 15.21 3.16 4.01
N ILE A 53 15.06 4.17 3.15
CA ILE A 53 13.74 4.57 2.66
C ILE A 53 13.07 3.48 1.81
N VAL A 54 13.84 2.68 1.07
CA VAL A 54 13.34 1.60 0.21
C VAL A 54 12.87 0.42 1.06
N GLU A 55 13.64 0.03 2.07
CA GLU A 55 13.27 -0.97 3.07
C GLU A 55 11.97 -0.57 3.80
N LYS A 56 11.82 0.72 4.14
CA LYS A 56 10.58 1.24 4.73
C LYS A 56 9.40 1.20 3.77
N GLU A 57 9.60 1.45 2.46
CA GLU A 57 8.56 1.27 1.46
C GLU A 57 8.16 -0.20 1.30
N ILE A 58 9.11 -1.14 1.35
CA ILE A 58 8.80 -2.59 1.36
C ILE A 58 7.95 -2.94 2.59
N LEU A 59 8.29 -2.41 3.77
CA LEU A 59 7.44 -2.59 4.96
C LEU A 59 6.02 -2.04 4.76
N ALA A 60 5.88 -0.91 4.08
CA ALA A 60 4.57 -0.32 3.76
C ALA A 60 3.77 -1.25 2.84
N VAL A 61 4.41 -1.83 1.82
CA VAL A 61 3.78 -2.82 0.92
C VAL A 61 3.33 -4.05 1.71
N LEU A 62 4.23 -4.66 2.49
CA LEU A 62 3.91 -5.83 3.32
C LEU A 62 2.76 -5.54 4.28
N ARG A 63 2.72 -4.34 4.86
CA ARG A 63 1.65 -3.93 5.75
C ARG A 63 0.29 -3.91 5.04
N VAL A 64 0.21 -3.29 3.86
CA VAL A 64 -1.04 -3.24 3.09
C VAL A 64 -1.45 -4.64 2.65
N LEU A 65 -0.53 -5.46 2.14
CA LEU A 65 -0.83 -6.82 1.70
C LEU A 65 -1.35 -7.69 2.84
N ASN A 66 -0.77 -7.57 4.04
CA ASN A 66 -1.23 -8.30 5.22
C ASN A 66 -2.62 -7.82 5.70
N ASP A 67 -2.83 -6.51 5.81
CA ASP A 67 -4.10 -5.94 6.28
C ASP A 67 -5.24 -6.07 5.25
N CYS A 68 -4.92 -6.28 3.97
CA CYS A 68 -5.85 -6.45 2.86
C CYS A 68 -5.81 -7.88 2.28
N TYR A 69 -5.25 -8.85 2.99
CA TYR A 69 -5.04 -10.22 2.49
C TYR A 69 -6.31 -10.83 1.89
N THR A 70 -7.44 -10.73 2.59
CA THR A 70 -8.72 -11.29 2.13
C THR A 70 -9.26 -10.63 0.85
N MET A 71 -8.85 -9.39 0.57
CA MET A 71 -9.24 -8.66 -0.65
C MET A 71 -8.28 -8.93 -1.81
N LEU A 72 -7.00 -9.22 -1.53
CA LEU A 72 -5.93 -9.28 -2.54
C LEU A 72 -5.45 -10.70 -2.86
N ALA A 73 -5.76 -11.69 -2.01
CA ALA A 73 -5.30 -13.06 -2.20
C ALA A 73 -5.75 -13.62 -3.56
N GLY A 74 -4.79 -14.20 -4.31
CA GLY A 74 -5.05 -14.80 -5.62
C GLY A 74 -5.29 -13.80 -6.75
N ARG A 75 -5.09 -12.50 -6.53
CA ARG A 75 -5.32 -11.44 -7.52
C ARG A 75 -4.02 -10.71 -7.87
N PRO A 76 -3.85 -10.24 -9.11
CA PRO A 76 -2.74 -9.35 -9.44
C PRO A 76 -2.90 -8.01 -8.72
N VAL A 77 -1.80 -7.48 -8.19
CA VAL A 77 -1.75 -6.20 -7.50
C VAL A 77 -0.65 -5.35 -8.10
N ARG A 78 -0.98 -4.13 -8.51
CA ARG A 78 0.01 -3.13 -8.92
C ARG A 78 0.42 -2.31 -7.72
N VAL A 79 1.72 -2.16 -7.52
CA VAL A 79 2.27 -1.32 -6.44
C VAL A 79 2.82 -0.05 -7.04
N LEU A 80 2.36 1.10 -6.53
CA LEU A 80 2.90 2.41 -6.84
C LEU A 80 3.68 2.91 -5.63
N THR A 81 4.95 3.20 -5.86
CA THR A 81 5.88 3.68 -4.84
C THR A 81 6.56 4.97 -5.31
N ARG A 82 7.08 5.77 -4.38
CA ARG A 82 7.77 7.02 -4.72
C ARG A 82 9.17 6.78 -5.27
N HIS A 83 9.87 5.74 -4.81
CA HIS A 83 11.25 5.49 -5.23
C HIS A 83 11.32 4.35 -6.26
N THR A 84 12.00 4.61 -7.38
CA THR A 84 12.08 3.71 -8.54
C THR A 84 12.98 2.49 -8.31
N THR A 85 13.60 2.35 -7.15
CA THR A 85 14.53 1.25 -6.83
C THR A 85 13.83 -0.11 -6.65
N LEU A 86 12.49 -0.13 -6.62
CA LEU A 86 11.67 -1.34 -6.61
C LEU A 86 11.33 -1.86 -8.03
N ALA A 87 12.00 -1.35 -9.07
CA ALA A 87 11.86 -1.79 -10.45
C ALA A 87 12.63 -3.09 -10.75
#